data_AF-A0A8T4ACQ5-F1
#
_entry.id   AF-A0A8T4ACQ5-F1
#
_cell.length_a   1.000
_cell.length_b   1.000
_cell.length_c   1.000
_cell.angle_alpha   90.00
_cell.angle_beta   90.00
_cell.angle_gamma   90.00
#
_symmetry.space_group_name_H-M   'P 1'
#
loop_
_entity.id
_entity.type
_entity.pdbx_description
1 polymer ?
#
loop_
_entity_poly.entity_id
_entity_poly.type
_entity_poly.pdbx_seq_one_letter_code
_entity_poly.pdbx_strand_id
1 'polypeptide(L)'
;MVLEQSEEAGPSDVSFDRQVASYIEAELLQGYGLDQIREYLLSLGYDAARIDRTVSEVAQKHRVTDSQRARAPERTHEGHLKRHFHTPVMTILFVTFMLAAVFYFLDTEKKTAEFAAEAPKELYDRLALNPNNYEIKSSRIVYSRTENVDVARTARIITENQGNAYFRGLASEQEIAKDIQKTVTSYNVLNKKQNMIEERTYVSIGFFPTVDKDAIKVVELIPKSSVPNANDIQLLQGGIIVEPDPIIAWKFSNVKKDEPVRVAYVITRKIRGLSTNTLVTSVMPGVEVPGETSCGNKICEVGESYITCCGDCGCLPNFFCVQNECLMGKNECETDNDCDDDDPSTKGFCSGKPKECTYVKIAECVTGDDYCPPSCTAQNDKDCKQQMPQAPPKAIEEEEPFEPAFTSDCGGLECFEDNFAECIESSLIVKSTSTTTTYYVIIGPKLSLCQVKTKVTAHANPDLIGKEMVCNYDAKKEFMQAIEDTNTCSGPLARLMQS
;
A
#
# COMPACT_ATOMS: atom_id res chain seq x y z
N MET A 1 -58.59 -16.25 12.44
CA MET A 1 -57.94 -16.96 11.31
C MET A 1 -56.85 -16.02 10.82
N VAL A 2 -55.69 -16.10 11.46
CA VAL A 2 -54.52 -15.25 11.17
C VAL A 2 -53.70 -16.02 10.14
N LEU A 3 -53.46 -15.39 8.99
CA LEU A 3 -52.60 -15.95 7.94
C LEU A 3 -51.15 -15.64 8.31
N GLU A 4 -50.42 -16.66 8.76
CA GLU A 4 -48.97 -16.65 8.83
C GLU A 4 -48.42 -16.59 7.40
N GLN A 5 -47.61 -15.56 7.11
CA GLN A 5 -46.78 -15.50 5.92
C GLN A 5 -45.49 -16.28 6.20
N SER A 6 -45.23 -17.30 5.37
CA SER A 6 -43.99 -18.06 5.39
C SER A 6 -42.87 -17.26 4.72
N GLU A 7 -41.79 -16.99 5.44
CA GLU A 7 -40.53 -16.51 4.88
C GLU A 7 -39.90 -17.60 4.00
N GLU A 8 -39.65 -17.26 2.74
CA GLU A 8 -38.91 -18.13 1.81
C GLU A 8 -37.44 -18.17 2.21
N ALA A 9 -36.95 -19.35 2.57
CA ALA A 9 -35.56 -19.60 2.88
C ALA A 9 -34.69 -19.38 1.63
N GLY A 10 -33.78 -18.40 1.70
CA GLY A 10 -32.76 -18.14 0.70
C GLY A 10 -31.78 -19.32 0.49
N PRO A 11 -30.88 -19.21 -0.51
CA PRO A 11 -29.96 -20.28 -0.90
C PRO A 11 -29.19 -20.83 0.31
N SER A 12 -29.18 -22.16 0.45
CA SER A 12 -28.76 -22.86 1.66
C SER A 12 -27.38 -22.42 2.18
N ASP A 13 -27.38 -21.94 3.42
CA ASP A 13 -26.30 -21.38 4.22
C ASP A 13 -24.97 -22.18 4.23
N VAL A 14 -25.04 -23.49 3.94
CA VAL A 14 -23.95 -24.46 4.07
C VAL A 14 -22.80 -24.23 3.05
N SER A 15 -23.08 -23.66 1.88
CA SER A 15 -22.04 -23.45 0.85
C SER A 15 -21.05 -22.36 1.25
N PHE A 16 -21.52 -21.34 1.97
CA PHE A 16 -20.71 -20.20 2.37
C PHE A 16 -19.76 -20.57 3.51
N ASP A 17 -20.25 -21.28 4.53
CA ASP A 17 -19.41 -21.74 5.66
C ASP A 17 -18.26 -22.63 5.18
N ARG A 18 -18.51 -23.45 4.15
CA ARG A 18 -17.47 -24.30 3.56
C ARG A 18 -16.39 -23.49 2.82
N GLN A 19 -16.76 -22.40 2.15
CA GLN A 19 -15.80 -21.53 1.47
C GLN A 19 -14.94 -20.75 2.48
N VAL A 20 -15.57 -20.19 3.51
CA VAL A 20 -14.86 -19.49 4.59
C VAL A 20 -13.93 -20.44 5.34
N ALA A 21 -14.38 -21.66 5.67
CA ALA A 21 -13.53 -22.67 6.31
C ALA A 21 -12.33 -23.04 5.44
N SER A 22 -12.53 -23.24 4.14
CA SER A 22 -11.45 -23.56 3.20
C SER A 22 -10.43 -22.41 3.09
N TYR A 23 -10.89 -21.16 3.13
CA TYR A 23 -10.03 -19.99 3.15
C TYR A 23 -9.19 -19.94 4.43
N ILE A 24 -9.83 -20.10 5.61
CA ILE A 24 -9.13 -20.09 6.91
C ILE A 24 -8.06 -21.21 6.95
N GLU A 25 -8.37 -22.42 6.47
CA GLU A 25 -7.40 -23.52 6.41
C GLU A 25 -6.22 -23.21 5.49
N ALA A 26 -6.45 -22.56 4.35
CA ALA A 26 -5.39 -22.15 3.42
C ALA A 26 -4.47 -21.07 4.02
N GLU A 27 -5.03 -20.08 4.71
CA GLU A 27 -4.26 -19.01 5.36
C GLU A 27 -3.47 -19.52 6.58
N LEU A 28 -4.04 -20.47 7.35
CA LEU A 28 -3.30 -21.15 8.41
C LEU A 28 -2.07 -21.89 7.89
N LEU A 29 -2.17 -22.54 6.72
CA LEU A 29 -1.03 -23.20 6.06
C LEU A 29 0.03 -22.21 5.57
N GLN A 30 -0.35 -20.97 5.31
CA GLN A 30 0.56 -19.87 4.99
C GLN A 30 1.20 -19.23 6.24
N GLY A 31 0.77 -19.63 7.44
CA GLY A 31 1.36 -19.18 8.71
C GLY A 31 0.69 -17.97 9.34
N TYR A 32 -0.49 -17.56 8.84
CA TYR A 32 -1.28 -16.50 9.48
C TYR A 32 -1.90 -17.00 10.79
N GLY A 33 -1.99 -16.10 11.77
CA GLY A 33 -2.71 -16.37 13.01
C GLY A 33 -4.23 -16.28 12.81
N LEU A 34 -5.01 -17.04 13.59
CA LEU A 34 -6.48 -17.01 13.53
C LEU A 34 -7.05 -15.60 13.74
N ASP A 35 -6.44 -14.79 14.62
CA ASP A 35 -6.87 -13.42 14.88
C ASP A 35 -6.71 -12.51 13.64
N GLN A 36 -5.62 -12.69 12.88
CA GLN A 36 -5.37 -11.93 11.65
C GLN A 36 -6.37 -12.30 10.55
N ILE A 37 -6.67 -13.59 10.41
CA ILE A 37 -7.65 -14.09 9.45
C ILE A 37 -9.05 -13.57 9.81
N ARG A 38 -9.38 -13.54 11.10
CA ARG A 38 -10.64 -13.01 11.62
C ARG A 38 -10.82 -11.53 11.29
N GLU A 39 -9.83 -10.69 11.62
CA GLU A 39 -9.86 -9.24 11.33
C GLU A 39 -10.04 -8.97 9.83
N TYR A 40 -9.34 -9.73 8.98
CA TYR A 40 -9.50 -9.61 7.53
C TYR A 40 -10.91 -9.94 7.05
N LEU A 41 -11.49 -11.06 7.51
CA LEU A 41 -12.85 -11.44 7.13
C LEU A 41 -13.89 -10.41 7.62
N LEU A 42 -13.72 -9.85 8.81
CA LEU A 42 -14.55 -8.75 9.30
C LEU A 42 -14.46 -7.51 8.39
N SER A 43 -13.25 -7.16 7.92
CA SER A 43 -13.05 -6.02 7.02
C SER A 43 -13.73 -6.17 5.65
N LEU A 44 -13.99 -7.42 5.23
CA LEU A 44 -14.74 -7.73 4.00
C LEU A 44 -16.26 -7.75 4.22
N GLY A 45 -16.75 -7.41 5.42
CA GLY A 45 -18.17 -7.34 5.76
C GLY A 45 -18.81 -8.69 6.11
N TYR A 46 -18.01 -9.72 6.44
CA TYR A 46 -18.54 -11.00 6.93
C TYR A 46 -19.06 -10.87 8.36
N ASP A 47 -20.15 -11.58 8.68
CA ASP A 47 -20.76 -11.56 10.02
C ASP A 47 -19.82 -12.13 11.09
N ALA A 48 -19.64 -11.38 12.19
CA ALA A 48 -18.71 -11.74 13.25
C ALA A 48 -19.04 -13.08 13.92
N ALA A 49 -20.31 -13.32 14.22
CA ALA A 49 -20.74 -14.56 14.90
C ALA A 49 -20.53 -15.80 14.01
N ARG A 50 -20.68 -15.61 12.70
CA ARG A 50 -20.41 -16.63 11.70
C ARG A 50 -18.93 -16.94 11.55
N ILE A 51 -18.08 -15.90 11.46
CA ILE A 51 -16.61 -16.07 11.44
C ILE A 51 -16.15 -16.81 12.70
N ASP A 52 -16.61 -16.40 13.89
CA ASP A 52 -16.20 -16.99 15.16
C ASP A 52 -16.54 -18.48 15.27
N ARG A 53 -17.70 -18.87 14.71
CA ARG A 53 -18.10 -20.28 14.62
C ARG A 53 -17.16 -21.06 13.70
N THR A 54 -16.91 -20.57 12.49
CA THR A 54 -16.06 -21.26 11.51
C THR A 54 -14.59 -21.33 11.97
N VAL A 55 -14.06 -20.26 12.57
CA VAL A 55 -12.73 -20.22 13.19
C VAL A 55 -12.61 -21.28 14.29
N SER A 56 -13.61 -21.38 15.16
CA SER A 56 -13.63 -22.36 16.25
C SER A 56 -13.64 -23.80 15.73
N GLU A 57 -14.43 -24.08 14.69
CA GLU A 57 -14.49 -25.41 14.04
C GLU A 57 -13.14 -25.80 13.42
N VAL A 58 -12.50 -24.89 12.67
CA VAL A 58 -11.18 -25.13 12.06
C VAL A 58 -10.11 -25.31 13.15
N ALA A 59 -10.11 -24.48 14.19
CA ALA A 59 -9.18 -24.59 15.31
C ALA A 59 -9.30 -25.94 16.04
N GLN A 60 -10.53 -26.43 16.25
CA GLN A 60 -10.76 -27.73 16.87
C GLN A 60 -10.25 -28.88 15.99
N LYS A 61 -10.47 -28.82 14.68
CA LYS A 61 -9.96 -29.81 13.71
C LYS A 61 -8.43 -29.89 13.71
N HIS A 62 -7.73 -28.76 13.79
CA HIS A 62 -6.27 -28.74 13.86
C HIS A 62 -5.73 -29.28 15.20
N ARG A 63 -6.35 -28.96 16.34
CA ARG A 63 -5.96 -29.50 17.66
C ARG A 63 -6.02 -31.03 17.75
N VAL A 64 -7.00 -31.65 17.09
CA VAL A 64 -7.14 -33.11 17.07
C VAL A 64 -6.00 -33.77 16.29
N THR A 65 -5.48 -33.11 15.26
CA THR A 65 -4.46 -33.66 14.36
C THR A 65 -3.07 -33.67 15.02
N ASP A 66 -2.74 -32.66 15.83
CA ASP A 66 -1.46 -32.59 16.56
C ASP A 66 -1.39 -33.61 17.71
N SER A 67 -2.53 -33.84 18.38
CA SER A 67 -2.70 -34.85 19.43
C SER A 67 -2.47 -36.29 18.92
N GLN A 68 -2.87 -36.59 17.68
CA GLN A 68 -2.71 -37.92 17.08
C GLN A 68 -1.29 -38.18 16.54
N ARG A 69 -0.52 -37.14 16.23
CA ARG A 69 0.89 -37.27 15.81
C ARG A 69 1.85 -37.63 16.94
N ALA A 70 1.44 -37.43 18.20
CA ALA A 70 2.28 -37.68 19.39
C ALA A 70 2.36 -39.15 19.83
N ARG A 71 1.76 -40.11 19.09
CA ARG A 71 1.86 -41.55 19.40
C ARG A 71 2.56 -42.32 18.27
N ALA A 72 3.88 -42.23 18.22
CA ALA A 72 4.71 -43.19 17.50
C ALA A 72 5.12 -44.34 18.46
N PRO A 73 5.10 -45.62 18.03
CA PRO A 73 5.42 -46.74 18.91
C PRO A 73 6.94 -46.83 19.13
N GLU A 74 7.32 -46.82 20.41
CA GLU A 74 8.67 -47.10 20.90
C GLU A 74 9.06 -48.54 20.51
N ARG A 75 9.95 -48.71 19.52
CA ARG A 75 10.61 -49.98 19.23
C ARG A 75 11.92 -50.04 19.99
N THR A 76 11.93 -50.79 21.08
CA THR A 76 13.15 -51.28 21.74
C THR A 76 13.78 -52.38 20.90
N HIS A 77 15.00 -52.15 20.42
CA HIS A 77 15.86 -53.19 19.86
C HIS A 77 17.24 -53.07 20.51
N GLU A 78 17.44 -53.82 21.60
CA GLU A 78 18.76 -54.14 22.11
C GLU A 78 19.39 -55.20 21.21
N GLY A 79 20.50 -54.83 20.55
CA GLY A 79 21.30 -55.70 19.71
C GLY A 79 22.77 -55.55 20.05
N HIS A 80 23.26 -56.42 20.92
CA HIS A 80 24.66 -56.57 21.30
C HIS A 80 25.54 -56.82 20.06
N LEU A 81 26.48 -55.92 19.74
CA LEU A 81 27.59 -56.21 18.82
C LEU A 81 28.93 -55.77 19.44
N LYS A 82 29.66 -56.75 19.99
CA LYS A 82 31.09 -56.66 20.27
C LYS A 82 31.85 -56.69 18.93
N ARG A 83 32.57 -55.62 18.59
CA ARG A 83 33.70 -55.69 17.65
C ARG A 83 34.85 -54.82 18.14
N HIS A 84 36.01 -55.47 18.29
CA HIS A 84 37.31 -54.84 18.38
C HIS A 84 37.58 -54.03 17.10
N PHE A 85 37.95 -52.75 17.22
CA PHE A 85 38.41 -51.96 16.09
C PHE A 85 39.54 -51.00 16.51
N HIS A 86 40.56 -50.93 15.65
CA HIS A 86 41.73 -50.07 15.73
C HIS A 86 41.34 -48.58 15.84
N THR A 87 41.64 -47.99 16.99
CA THR A 87 41.22 -46.64 17.43
C THR A 87 41.98 -45.40 16.89
N PRO A 88 43.20 -45.45 16.34
CA PRO A 88 43.89 -44.20 15.99
C PRO A 88 43.42 -43.56 14.68
N VAL A 89 43.05 -44.35 13.65
CA VAL A 89 42.71 -43.81 12.32
C VAL A 89 41.36 -43.11 12.31
N MET A 90 40.35 -43.67 12.99
CA MET A 90 39.01 -43.05 13.08
C MET A 90 39.05 -41.74 13.86
N THR A 91 39.88 -41.65 14.89
CA THR A 91 40.02 -40.41 15.68
C THR A 91 40.62 -39.29 14.84
N ILE A 92 41.64 -39.59 14.01
CA ILE A 92 42.24 -38.60 13.09
C ILE A 92 41.21 -38.15 12.05
N LEU A 93 40.48 -39.07 11.42
CA LEU A 93 39.45 -38.72 10.44
C LEU A 93 38.33 -37.86 11.05
N PHE A 94 37.89 -38.18 12.28
CA PHE A 94 36.88 -37.40 12.98
C PHE A 94 37.36 -35.99 13.32
N VAL A 95 38.60 -35.84 13.83
CA VAL A 95 39.17 -34.51 14.12
C VAL A 95 39.34 -33.69 12.84
N THR A 96 39.78 -34.31 11.74
CA THR A 96 39.94 -33.62 10.45
C THR A 96 38.59 -33.16 9.91
N PHE A 97 37.55 -33.99 10.01
CA PHE A 97 36.19 -33.62 9.63
C PHE A 97 35.62 -32.48 10.49
N MET A 98 35.81 -32.52 11.81
CA MET A 98 35.36 -31.46 12.71
C MET A 98 36.09 -30.14 12.45
N LEU A 99 37.40 -30.18 12.18
CA LEU A 99 38.16 -28.97 11.81
C LEU A 99 37.65 -28.40 10.48
N ALA A 100 37.41 -29.23 9.47
CA ALA A 100 36.85 -28.78 8.20
C ALA A 100 35.45 -28.14 8.37
N ALA A 101 34.60 -28.73 9.21
CA ALA A 101 33.28 -28.17 9.54
C ALA A 101 33.40 -26.82 10.27
N VAL A 102 34.35 -26.67 11.20
CA VAL A 102 34.62 -25.40 11.89
C VAL A 102 35.14 -24.34 10.93
N PHE A 103 36.10 -24.67 10.07
CA PHE A 103 36.58 -23.73 9.05
C PHE A 103 35.48 -23.31 8.07
N TYR A 104 34.63 -24.24 7.66
CA TYR A 104 33.46 -23.94 6.85
C TYR A 104 32.54 -22.96 7.58
N PHE A 105 32.18 -23.23 8.84
CA PHE A 105 31.31 -22.36 9.64
C PHE A 105 31.90 -20.95 9.85
N LEU A 106 33.20 -20.85 10.12
CA LEU A 106 33.88 -19.56 10.29
C LEU A 106 33.94 -18.74 8.99
N ASP A 107 34.10 -19.40 7.84
CA ASP A 107 34.03 -18.72 6.53
C ASP A 107 32.62 -18.18 6.25
N THR A 108 31.57 -18.94 6.58
CA THR A 108 30.18 -18.49 6.44
C THR A 108 29.86 -17.32 7.37
N GLU A 109 30.29 -17.37 8.64
CA GLU A 109 30.11 -16.26 9.57
C GLU A 109 30.85 -15.00 9.11
N LYS A 110 32.09 -15.14 8.63
CA LYS A 110 32.88 -14.02 8.14
C LYS A 110 32.21 -13.35 6.93
N LYS A 111 31.76 -14.14 5.95
CA LYS A 111 31.02 -13.62 4.77
C LYS A 111 29.74 -12.91 5.18
N THR A 112 29.01 -13.45 6.15
CA THR A 112 27.78 -12.84 6.68
C THR A 112 28.06 -11.53 7.43
N ALA A 113 29.16 -11.48 8.20
CA ALA A 113 29.57 -10.27 8.91
C ALA A 113 30.03 -9.16 7.96
N GLU A 114 30.81 -9.50 6.92
CA GLU A 114 31.21 -8.56 5.86
C GLU A 114 29.97 -8.03 5.11
N PHE A 115 28.99 -8.90 4.83
CA PHE A 115 27.73 -8.52 4.22
C PHE A 115 26.92 -7.53 5.09
N ALA A 116 26.84 -7.78 6.39
CA ALA A 116 26.11 -6.91 7.33
C ALA A 116 26.82 -5.55 7.56
N ALA A 117 28.15 -5.50 7.52
CA ALA A 117 28.93 -4.31 7.80
C ALA A 117 28.86 -3.24 6.69
N GLU A 118 28.61 -3.64 5.44
CA GLU A 118 28.55 -2.72 4.29
C GLU A 118 27.19 -2.03 4.12
N ALA A 119 26.12 -2.65 4.60
CA ALA A 119 24.75 -2.15 4.43
C ALA A 119 24.54 -0.70 4.92
N PRO A 120 25.09 -0.23 6.06
CA PRO A 120 24.88 1.14 6.51
C PRO A 120 25.57 2.18 5.62
N LYS A 121 26.79 1.89 5.14
CA LYS A 121 27.53 2.83 4.28
C LYS A 121 26.87 2.94 2.91
N GLU A 122 26.50 1.79 2.36
CA GLU A 122 25.77 1.69 1.10
C GLU A 122 24.39 2.35 1.18
N LEU A 123 23.71 2.28 2.33
CA LEU A 123 22.49 3.02 2.61
C LEU A 123 22.72 4.55 2.47
N TYR A 124 23.76 5.11 3.09
CA TYR A 124 24.05 6.55 2.97
C TYR A 124 24.36 6.98 1.54
N ASP A 125 25.16 6.21 0.82
CA ASP A 125 25.61 6.56 -0.53
C ASP A 125 24.52 6.31 -1.59
N ARG A 126 23.72 5.25 -1.45
CA ARG A 126 22.75 4.80 -2.48
C ARG A 126 21.33 5.27 -2.29
N LEU A 127 20.92 5.73 -1.11
CA LEU A 127 19.57 6.23 -0.91
C LEU A 127 19.22 7.40 -1.85
N ALA A 128 20.21 7.98 -2.54
CA ALA A 128 20.07 9.12 -3.46
C ALA A 128 19.28 10.27 -2.82
N LEU A 129 19.18 10.25 -1.50
CA LEU A 129 18.59 11.29 -0.71
C LEU A 129 19.56 12.45 -0.86
N ASN A 130 19.14 13.44 -1.63
CA ASN A 130 19.91 14.66 -1.77
C ASN A 130 20.28 15.11 -0.35
N PRO A 131 21.56 15.13 0.03
CA PRO A 131 21.96 15.40 1.42
C PRO A 131 21.58 16.83 1.85
N ASN A 132 21.25 17.70 0.88
CA ASN A 132 20.69 19.03 1.13
C ASN A 132 19.21 18.98 1.54
N ASN A 133 18.47 17.94 1.16
CA ASN A 133 17.05 17.78 1.45
C ASN A 133 16.78 16.83 2.62
N TYR A 134 17.70 15.91 2.92
CA TYR A 134 17.46 14.85 3.90
C TYR A 134 18.66 14.65 4.83
N GLU A 135 18.38 14.24 6.07
CA GLU A 135 19.39 13.86 7.06
C GLU A 135 18.91 12.63 7.85
N ILE A 136 19.68 11.55 7.83
CA ILE A 136 19.37 10.36 8.64
C ILE A 136 19.64 10.69 10.11
N LYS A 137 18.59 10.65 10.94
CA LYS A 137 18.67 10.97 12.37
C LYS A 137 18.98 9.75 13.22
N SER A 138 18.42 8.60 12.84
CA SER A 138 18.72 7.33 13.49
C SER A 138 18.40 6.17 12.57
N SER A 139 19.12 5.06 12.74
CA SER A 139 18.87 3.81 12.05
C SER A 139 18.78 2.68 13.08
N ARG A 140 17.82 1.78 12.91
CA ARG A 140 17.68 0.58 13.72
C ARG A 140 17.45 -0.61 12.79
N ILE A 141 18.32 -1.62 12.89
CA ILE A 141 18.08 -2.90 12.26
C ILE A 141 16.85 -3.52 12.95
N VAL A 142 15.79 -3.77 12.17
CA VAL A 142 14.56 -4.37 12.71
C VAL A 142 14.76 -5.87 12.79
N TYR A 143 15.23 -6.47 11.70
CA TYR A 143 15.68 -7.85 11.68
C TYR A 143 16.65 -8.11 10.52
N SER A 144 17.46 -9.16 10.68
CA SER A 144 18.26 -9.76 9.61
C SER A 144 17.98 -11.26 9.66
N ARG A 145 17.68 -11.85 8.50
CA ARG A 145 17.34 -13.26 8.38
C ARG A 145 18.04 -13.84 7.16
N THR A 146 18.65 -15.01 7.35
CA THR A 146 19.06 -15.88 6.26
C THR A 146 17.92 -16.84 5.97
N GLU A 147 17.44 -16.82 4.73
CA GLU A 147 16.37 -17.68 4.26
C GLU A 147 16.94 -18.76 3.35
N ASN A 148 16.69 -20.01 3.73
CA ASN A 148 16.82 -21.13 2.80
C ASN A 148 15.57 -21.12 1.93
N VAL A 149 15.72 -20.59 0.72
CA VAL A 149 14.60 -20.44 -0.20
C VAL A 149 14.34 -21.78 -0.88
N ASP A 150 13.26 -22.44 -0.48
CA ASP A 150 12.67 -23.52 -1.25
C ASP A 150 12.02 -22.91 -2.51
N VAL A 151 12.82 -22.84 -3.58
CA VAL A 151 12.43 -22.25 -4.88
C VAL A 151 11.11 -22.83 -5.37
N ALA A 152 10.88 -24.14 -5.22
CA ALA A 152 9.67 -24.80 -5.66
C ALA A 152 8.45 -24.36 -4.82
N ARG A 153 8.61 -24.28 -3.50
CA ARG A 153 7.55 -23.78 -2.60
C ARG A 153 7.23 -22.32 -2.88
N THR A 154 8.25 -21.46 -3.01
CA THR A 154 8.05 -20.03 -3.26
C THR A 154 7.42 -19.78 -4.63
N ALA A 155 7.91 -20.44 -5.69
CA ALA A 155 7.31 -20.33 -7.03
C ALA A 155 5.85 -20.79 -7.04
N ARG A 156 5.52 -21.84 -6.28
CA ARG A 156 4.15 -22.33 -6.11
C ARG A 156 3.27 -21.30 -5.41
N ILE A 157 3.70 -20.73 -4.28
CA ILE A 157 2.98 -19.66 -3.56
C ILE A 157 2.69 -18.49 -4.51
N ILE A 158 3.70 -18.06 -5.28
CA ILE A 158 3.53 -16.94 -6.22
C ILE A 158 2.52 -17.30 -7.32
N THR A 159 2.61 -18.52 -7.87
CA THR A 159 1.71 -18.96 -8.95
C THR A 159 0.28 -19.13 -8.47
N GLU A 160 0.07 -19.69 -7.27
CA GLU A 160 -1.25 -19.94 -6.68
C GLU A 160 -1.93 -18.64 -6.23
N ASN A 161 -1.19 -17.71 -5.62
CA ASN A 161 -1.79 -16.49 -5.07
C ASN A 161 -2.17 -15.46 -6.13
N GLN A 162 -1.54 -15.49 -7.31
CA GLN A 162 -1.74 -14.41 -8.30
C GLN A 162 -2.18 -14.89 -9.69
N GLY A 163 -2.27 -16.20 -9.94
CA GLY A 163 -2.73 -16.75 -11.23
C GLY A 163 -1.86 -16.37 -12.44
N ASN A 164 -0.74 -15.67 -12.18
CA ASN A 164 0.00 -14.92 -13.17
C ASN A 164 0.87 -15.86 -14.03
N ALA A 165 0.67 -15.78 -15.34
CA ALA A 165 1.42 -16.55 -16.33
C ALA A 165 2.93 -16.31 -16.23
N TYR A 166 3.35 -15.14 -15.74
CA TYR A 166 4.74 -14.75 -15.56
C TYR A 166 5.57 -15.74 -14.72
N PHE A 167 4.94 -16.45 -13.79
CA PHE A 167 5.64 -17.33 -12.83
C PHE A 167 5.57 -18.81 -13.15
N ARG A 168 4.73 -19.23 -14.11
CA ARG A 168 4.55 -20.66 -14.44
C ARG A 168 5.82 -21.32 -14.99
N GLY A 169 6.74 -20.54 -15.55
CA GLY A 169 8.04 -21.04 -16.03
C GLY A 169 9.11 -21.22 -14.94
N LEU A 170 8.90 -20.68 -13.74
CA LEU A 170 9.95 -20.62 -12.70
C LEU A 170 10.00 -21.88 -11.81
N ALA A 171 8.93 -22.67 -11.77
CA ALA A 171 8.82 -23.82 -10.86
C ALA A 171 9.67 -25.04 -11.26
N SER A 172 10.23 -25.08 -12.47
CA SER A 172 11.06 -26.21 -12.96
C SER A 172 12.56 -26.03 -12.74
N GLU A 173 13.00 -24.96 -12.06
CA GLU A 173 14.41 -24.60 -12.02
C GLU A 173 15.19 -25.21 -10.84
N GLN A 174 16.47 -25.51 -11.08
CA GLN A 174 17.43 -25.89 -10.04
C GLN A 174 17.70 -24.71 -9.11
N GLU A 175 17.96 -25.02 -7.83
CA GLU A 175 18.40 -24.06 -6.82
C GLU A 175 19.75 -23.44 -7.24
N ILE A 176 19.75 -22.17 -7.65
CA ILE A 176 20.93 -21.47 -8.18
C ILE A 176 21.65 -20.66 -7.12
N ALA A 177 20.92 -20.24 -6.09
CA ALA A 177 21.44 -19.50 -4.95
C ALA A 177 21.26 -20.34 -3.69
N LYS A 178 22.29 -20.38 -2.86
CA LYS A 178 22.17 -20.83 -1.46
C LYS A 178 22.17 -19.61 -0.56
N ASP A 179 21.53 -19.75 0.59
CA ASP A 179 21.60 -18.79 1.69
C ASP A 179 21.24 -17.35 1.25
N ILE A 180 19.98 -17.13 0.87
CA ILE A 180 19.52 -15.77 0.57
C ILE A 180 19.52 -14.98 1.87
N GLN A 181 20.33 -13.93 1.93
CA GLN A 181 20.42 -13.04 3.07
C GLN A 181 19.52 -11.84 2.84
N LYS A 182 18.52 -11.70 3.70
CA LYS A 182 17.61 -10.57 3.71
C LYS A 182 17.80 -9.75 4.98
N THR A 183 18.10 -8.47 4.80
CA THR A 183 18.23 -7.52 5.90
C THR A 183 17.20 -6.41 5.76
N VAL A 184 16.46 -6.15 6.85
CA VAL A 184 15.44 -5.10 6.91
C VAL A 184 15.80 -4.11 8.01
N THR A 185 16.02 -2.87 7.61
CA THR A 185 16.47 -1.78 8.47
C THR A 185 15.46 -0.65 8.42
N SER A 186 14.88 -0.28 9.56
CA SER A 186 14.04 0.90 9.66
C SER A 186 14.84 2.08 10.19
N TYR A 187 14.62 3.26 9.62
CA TYR A 187 15.40 4.44 9.95
C TYR A 187 14.55 5.71 9.85
N ASN A 188 14.90 6.68 10.69
CA ASN A 188 14.27 7.98 10.73
C ASN A 188 15.09 8.97 9.90
N VAL A 189 14.44 9.63 8.95
CA VAL A 189 15.03 10.66 8.09
C VAL A 189 14.35 11.99 8.36
N LEU A 190 15.12 13.03 8.68
CA LEU A 190 14.62 14.39 8.68
C LEU A 190 14.54 14.89 7.24
N ASN A 191 13.33 15.15 6.75
CA ASN A 191 13.09 15.93 5.55
C ASN A 191 13.29 17.41 5.88
N LYS A 192 14.41 18.00 5.44
CA LYS A 192 14.80 19.39 5.75
C LYS A 192 13.87 20.42 5.12
N LYS A 193 13.26 20.11 3.97
CA LYS A 193 12.32 21.02 3.31
C LYS A 193 11.03 21.18 4.10
N GLN A 194 10.54 20.08 4.66
CA GLN A 194 9.30 20.06 5.43
C GLN A 194 9.52 20.18 6.94
N ASN A 195 10.77 20.06 7.39
CA ASN A 195 11.16 19.96 8.80
C ASN A 195 10.38 18.86 9.55
N MET A 196 10.20 17.71 8.90
CA MET A 196 9.47 16.56 9.44
C MET A 196 10.37 15.32 9.47
N ILE A 197 10.19 14.47 10.48
CA ILE A 197 10.84 13.16 10.55
C ILE A 197 9.93 12.16 9.83
N GLU A 198 10.46 11.55 8.78
CA GLU A 198 9.86 10.44 8.05
C GLU A 198 10.52 9.13 8.50
N GLU A 199 9.72 8.08 8.70
CA GLU A 199 10.24 6.74 8.96
C GLU A 199 10.22 5.92 7.68
N ARG A 200 11.37 5.36 7.31
CA ARG A 200 11.55 4.58 6.09
C ARG A 200 12.09 3.20 6.42
N THR A 201 11.81 2.25 5.54
CA THR A 201 12.27 0.86 5.67
C THR A 201 13.15 0.52 4.49
N TYR A 202 14.43 0.24 4.74
CA TYR A 202 15.38 -0.24 3.75
C TYR A 202 15.41 -1.76 3.76
N VAL A 203 15.35 -2.34 2.57
CA VAL A 203 15.41 -3.79 2.38
C VAL A 203 16.59 -4.09 1.47
N SER A 204 17.50 -4.92 1.95
CA SER A 204 18.61 -5.45 1.17
C SER A 204 18.48 -6.95 1.06
N ILE A 205 18.61 -7.45 -0.16
CA ILE A 205 18.62 -8.87 -0.48
C ILE A 205 19.96 -9.15 -1.15
N GLY A 206 20.67 -10.16 -0.67
CA GLY A 206 21.82 -10.66 -1.40
C GLY A 206 22.00 -12.15 -1.25
N PHE A 207 22.76 -12.70 -2.17
CA PHE A 207 22.97 -14.13 -2.28
C PHE A 207 24.30 -14.43 -2.98
N PHE A 208 24.77 -15.66 -2.82
CA PHE A 208 25.94 -16.19 -3.50
C PHE A 208 25.49 -17.22 -4.54
N PRO A 209 25.70 -16.95 -5.85
CA PRO A 209 25.45 -17.91 -6.91
C PRO A 209 26.31 -19.16 -6.71
N THR A 210 25.69 -20.33 -6.80
CA THR A 210 26.41 -21.63 -6.64
C THR A 210 27.10 -22.10 -7.92
N VAL A 211 26.76 -21.50 -9.06
CA VAL A 211 27.30 -21.77 -10.40
C VAL A 211 27.32 -20.49 -11.23
N ASP A 212 28.23 -20.42 -12.21
CA ASP A 212 28.22 -19.35 -13.22
C ASP A 212 26.91 -19.38 -14.01
N LYS A 213 26.34 -18.20 -14.28
CA LYS A 213 25.11 -18.03 -15.04
C LYS A 213 25.18 -16.83 -15.97
N ASP A 214 24.76 -17.03 -17.21
CA ASP A 214 24.65 -15.94 -18.19
C ASP A 214 23.59 -14.92 -17.79
N ALA A 215 22.54 -15.35 -17.09
CA ALA A 215 21.55 -14.47 -16.53
C ALA A 215 20.88 -15.04 -15.27
N ILE A 216 20.69 -14.17 -14.27
CA ILE A 216 19.93 -14.45 -13.05
C ILE A 216 18.83 -13.41 -12.93
N LYS A 217 17.67 -13.84 -12.44
CA LYS A 217 16.56 -12.99 -12.07
C LYS A 217 16.26 -13.15 -10.59
N VAL A 218 16.06 -12.01 -9.94
CA VAL A 218 15.64 -11.95 -8.53
C VAL A 218 14.24 -11.37 -8.55
N VAL A 219 13.29 -12.03 -7.90
CA VAL A 219 11.92 -11.53 -7.75
C VAL A 219 11.57 -11.45 -6.28
N GLU A 220 11.03 -10.32 -5.86
CA GLU A 220 10.56 -10.08 -4.51
C GLU A 220 9.06 -9.84 -4.55
N LEU A 221 8.29 -10.66 -3.84
CA LEU A 221 6.87 -10.45 -3.62
C LEU A 221 6.65 -9.72 -2.30
N ILE A 222 6.11 -8.50 -2.37
CA ILE A 222 5.82 -7.67 -1.21
C ILE A 222 4.31 -7.70 -0.92
N PRO A 223 3.88 -8.12 0.29
CA PRO A 223 2.46 -8.12 0.63
C PRO A 223 1.88 -6.71 0.60
N LYS A 224 0.66 -6.57 0.07
CA LYS A 224 -0.11 -5.32 0.14
C LYS A 224 -0.32 -4.80 1.55
N SER A 225 -0.44 -5.70 2.53
CA SER A 225 -0.54 -5.32 3.95
C SER A 225 0.71 -4.57 4.44
N SER A 226 1.87 -4.83 3.83
CA SER A 226 3.12 -4.12 4.11
C SER A 226 3.26 -2.87 3.22
N VAL A 227 2.85 -2.98 1.95
CA VAL A 227 2.95 -1.92 0.95
C VAL A 227 1.68 -1.87 0.09
N PRO A 228 0.71 -1.02 0.44
CA PRO A 228 -0.55 -0.91 -0.29
C PRO A 228 -0.38 -0.37 -1.72
N ASN A 229 0.68 0.43 -1.97
CA ASN A 229 0.91 1.08 -3.25
C ASN A 229 2.37 0.92 -3.71
N ALA A 230 2.56 0.52 -4.97
CA ALA A 230 3.86 0.46 -5.62
C ALA A 230 4.68 1.76 -5.52
N ASN A 231 4.03 2.93 -5.49
CA ASN A 231 4.69 4.24 -5.35
C ASN A 231 5.39 4.44 -4.00
N ASP A 232 5.08 3.62 -3.00
CA ASP A 232 5.81 3.62 -1.74
C ASP A 232 7.19 2.96 -1.86
N ILE A 233 7.50 2.32 -2.99
CA ILE A 233 8.75 1.62 -3.23
C ILE A 233 9.66 2.46 -4.10
N GLN A 234 10.87 2.68 -3.59
CA GLN A 234 11.96 3.30 -4.33
C GLN A 234 13.06 2.26 -4.57
N LEU A 235 13.28 1.89 -5.82
CA LEU A 235 14.33 0.95 -6.21
C LEU A 235 15.69 1.66 -6.20
N LEU A 236 16.70 1.02 -5.61
CA LEU A 236 18.04 1.62 -5.48
C LEU A 236 19.04 1.10 -6.52
N GLN A 237 18.77 -0.06 -7.13
CA GLN A 237 19.74 -0.77 -7.97
C GLN A 237 19.07 -1.44 -9.17
N GLY A 238 18.68 -0.66 -10.16
CA GLY A 238 17.89 -1.18 -11.28
C GLY A 238 16.65 -1.94 -10.79
N GLY A 239 16.11 -2.77 -11.67
CA GLY A 239 14.89 -3.50 -11.42
C GLY A 239 13.64 -2.73 -11.81
N ILE A 240 12.53 -3.45 -11.82
CA ILE A 240 11.23 -2.97 -12.27
C ILE A 240 10.16 -3.41 -11.28
N ILE A 241 9.16 -2.58 -11.09
CA ILE A 241 7.92 -2.99 -10.44
C ILE A 241 7.08 -3.65 -11.53
N VAL A 242 6.86 -4.96 -11.41
CA VAL A 242 6.17 -5.78 -12.41
C VAL A 242 4.66 -5.60 -12.33
N GLU A 243 4.14 -5.38 -11.11
CA GLU A 243 2.71 -5.33 -10.84
C GLU A 243 2.32 -4.27 -9.80
N PRO A 244 1.05 -3.83 -9.78
CA PRO A 244 0.53 -2.89 -8.78
C PRO A 244 0.61 -3.46 -7.36
N ASP A 245 0.44 -4.77 -7.25
CA ASP A 245 0.70 -5.57 -6.06
C ASP A 245 2.21 -5.79 -6.05
N PRO A 246 2.97 -5.14 -5.15
CA PRO A 246 4.35 -4.81 -5.47
C PRO A 246 5.22 -6.06 -5.59
N ILE A 247 5.38 -6.50 -6.84
CA ILE A 247 6.36 -7.47 -7.28
C ILE A 247 7.51 -6.67 -7.85
N ILE A 248 8.68 -6.83 -7.26
CA ILE A 248 9.90 -6.23 -7.79
C ILE A 248 10.71 -7.32 -8.47
N ALA A 249 11.22 -7.04 -9.66
CA ALA A 249 12.14 -7.94 -10.35
C ALA A 249 13.44 -7.24 -10.72
N TRP A 250 14.55 -7.94 -10.56
CA TRP A 250 15.87 -7.55 -11.03
C TRP A 250 16.41 -8.59 -12.00
N LYS A 251 17.17 -8.14 -13.00
CA LYS A 251 17.85 -9.01 -13.96
C LYS A 251 19.34 -8.69 -13.95
N PHE A 252 20.14 -9.74 -13.86
CA PHE A 252 21.59 -9.70 -13.89
C PHE A 252 22.09 -10.52 -15.05
N SER A 253 23.21 -10.11 -15.64
CA SER A 253 23.89 -10.84 -16.71
C SER A 253 25.32 -11.19 -16.30
N ASN A 254 25.81 -12.32 -16.80
CA ASN A 254 27.18 -12.82 -16.58
C ASN A 254 27.56 -12.98 -15.10
N VAL A 255 26.63 -13.47 -14.28
CA VAL A 255 26.85 -13.66 -12.85
C VAL A 255 27.82 -14.81 -12.61
N LYS A 256 28.88 -14.56 -11.83
CA LYS A 256 29.89 -15.57 -11.50
C LYS A 256 29.56 -16.31 -10.21
N LYS A 257 29.96 -17.58 -10.16
CA LYS A 257 29.91 -18.40 -8.96
C LYS A 257 30.68 -17.70 -7.83
N ASP A 258 30.12 -17.75 -6.62
CA ASP A 258 30.70 -17.19 -5.39
C ASP A 258 30.89 -15.66 -5.40
N GLU A 259 30.46 -14.96 -6.45
CA GLU A 259 30.43 -13.50 -6.50
C GLU A 259 29.11 -12.98 -5.92
N PRO A 260 29.14 -12.15 -4.87
CA PRO A 260 27.92 -11.71 -4.21
C PRO A 260 27.07 -10.83 -5.14
N VAL A 261 25.80 -11.20 -5.29
CA VAL A 261 24.80 -10.34 -5.93
C VAL A 261 23.99 -9.64 -4.84
N ARG A 262 23.77 -8.34 -5.00
CA ARG A 262 22.98 -7.52 -4.07
C ARG A 262 21.96 -6.69 -4.81
N VAL A 263 20.76 -6.61 -4.25
CA VAL A 263 19.71 -5.67 -4.64
C VAL A 263 19.16 -5.01 -3.39
N ALA A 264 18.67 -3.79 -3.55
CA ALA A 264 18.03 -3.09 -2.46
C ALA A 264 16.91 -2.18 -2.96
N TYR A 265 15.95 -1.97 -2.08
CA TYR A 265 14.86 -1.04 -2.27
C TYR A 265 14.47 -0.40 -0.93
N VAL A 266 13.78 0.72 -1.02
CA VAL A 266 13.28 1.48 0.13
C VAL A 266 11.78 1.48 0.06
N ILE A 267 11.16 1.33 1.22
CA ILE A 267 9.75 1.60 1.42
C ILE A 267 9.63 2.91 2.20
N THR A 268 8.87 3.86 1.67
CA THR A 268 8.73 5.24 2.19
C THR A 268 7.87 5.35 3.47
N ARG A 269 7.54 4.20 4.08
CA ARG A 269 6.74 4.09 5.30
C ARG A 269 7.38 3.16 6.33
N LYS A 270 6.94 3.30 7.58
CA LYS A 270 7.25 2.36 8.66
C LYS A 270 6.58 1.03 8.40
N ILE A 271 7.33 -0.06 8.53
CA ILE A 271 6.79 -1.42 8.52
C ILE A 271 7.16 -2.11 9.82
N ARG A 272 6.16 -2.63 10.54
CA ARG A 272 6.34 -3.32 11.84
C ARG A 272 6.66 -4.82 11.71
N GLY A 273 6.79 -5.30 10.49
CA GLY A 273 7.17 -6.66 10.14
C GLY A 273 6.97 -6.83 8.64
N LEU A 274 8.04 -7.19 7.92
CA LEU A 274 7.98 -7.38 6.48
C LEU A 274 8.03 -8.88 6.20
N SER A 275 6.91 -9.48 5.79
CA SER A 275 6.83 -10.90 5.43
C SER A 275 6.80 -11.02 3.90
N THR A 276 7.95 -10.89 3.26
CA THR A 276 8.01 -11.05 1.81
C THR A 276 8.49 -12.44 1.45
N ASN A 277 8.38 -12.77 0.16
CA ASN A 277 9.01 -13.96 -0.39
C ASN A 277 9.99 -13.55 -1.49
N THR A 278 11.25 -13.94 -1.34
CA THR A 278 12.28 -13.74 -2.37
C THR A 278 12.43 -15.02 -3.19
N LEU A 279 12.49 -14.88 -4.51
CA LEU A 279 12.79 -15.95 -5.45
C LEU A 279 14.02 -15.56 -6.29
N VAL A 280 15.01 -16.45 -6.37
CA VAL A 280 16.18 -16.29 -7.25
C VAL A 280 16.22 -17.45 -8.23
N THR A 281 16.24 -17.12 -9.52
CA THR A 281 16.01 -18.06 -10.62
C THR A 281 16.94 -17.71 -11.79
N SER A 282 17.34 -18.68 -12.61
CA SER A 282 18.04 -18.39 -13.86
C SER A 282 17.04 -17.85 -14.88
N VAL A 283 17.54 -17.08 -15.83
CA VAL A 283 16.74 -16.76 -17.02
C VAL A 283 17.09 -17.80 -18.08
N MET A 284 16.12 -18.63 -18.48
CA MET A 284 16.32 -19.45 -19.68
C MET A 284 16.57 -18.54 -20.88
N PRO A 285 17.61 -18.78 -21.69
CA PRO A 285 17.78 -18.07 -22.96
C PRO A 285 16.52 -18.30 -23.82
N GLY A 286 15.82 -17.21 -24.15
CA GLY A 286 14.55 -17.23 -24.89
C GLY A 286 13.30 -16.89 -24.08
N VAL A 287 13.38 -16.81 -22.74
CA VAL A 287 12.35 -16.15 -21.93
C VAL A 287 12.75 -14.68 -21.79
N GLU A 288 12.39 -13.89 -22.80
CA GLU A 288 12.59 -12.45 -22.76
C GLU A 288 11.70 -11.89 -21.64
N VAL A 289 12.35 -11.38 -20.58
CA VAL A 289 11.74 -10.36 -19.73
C VAL A 289 11.31 -9.27 -20.72
N PRO A 290 10.03 -8.83 -20.72
CA PRO A 290 9.55 -7.87 -21.70
C PRO A 290 10.46 -6.65 -21.66
N GLY A 291 11.34 -6.57 -22.64
CA GLY A 291 12.23 -5.44 -22.85
C GLY A 291 11.40 -4.41 -23.59
N GLU A 292 11.49 -3.16 -23.16
CA GLU A 292 10.97 -1.98 -23.86
C GLU A 292 9.75 -2.29 -24.74
N THR A 293 8.64 -2.63 -24.09
CA THR A 293 7.36 -2.84 -24.79
C THR A 293 7.06 -1.58 -25.60
N SER A 294 7.04 -1.71 -26.93
CA SER A 294 6.77 -0.60 -27.82
C SER A 294 5.29 -0.27 -27.74
N CYS A 295 4.93 0.60 -26.80
CA CYS A 295 3.55 1.02 -26.65
C CYS A 295 3.05 1.82 -27.86
N GLY A 296 1.87 1.48 -28.34
CA GLY A 296 1.13 2.17 -29.39
C GLY A 296 0.52 1.27 -30.48
N ASN A 297 0.54 -0.06 -30.35
CA ASN A 297 -0.03 -0.97 -31.35
C ASN A 297 -1.53 -1.30 -31.11
N LYS A 298 -2.11 -0.82 -30.01
CA LYS A 298 -3.48 -1.07 -29.52
C LYS A 298 -3.81 -2.53 -29.20
N ILE A 299 -2.80 -3.35 -28.92
CA ILE A 299 -2.95 -4.76 -28.54
C ILE A 299 -2.15 -4.96 -27.26
N CYS A 300 -2.82 -5.28 -26.16
CA CYS A 300 -2.13 -5.56 -24.89
C CYS A 300 -1.32 -6.87 -24.97
N GLU A 301 -0.02 -6.76 -25.22
CA GLU A 301 0.89 -7.90 -25.38
C GLU A 301 1.40 -8.43 -24.03
N VAL A 302 2.01 -9.63 -24.05
CA VAL A 302 2.58 -10.24 -22.84
C VAL A 302 3.76 -9.39 -22.36
N GLY A 303 3.58 -8.71 -21.22
CA GLY A 303 4.57 -7.77 -20.67
C GLY A 303 4.12 -6.33 -20.68
N GLU A 304 3.07 -6.03 -21.42
CA GLU A 304 2.35 -4.77 -21.34
C GLU A 304 1.31 -4.85 -20.22
N SER A 305 1.10 -3.73 -19.56
CA SER A 305 0.09 -3.59 -18.52
C SER A 305 -0.53 -2.21 -18.63
N TYR A 306 -1.63 -1.99 -17.92
CA TYR A 306 -2.20 -0.65 -17.82
C TYR A 306 -1.22 0.36 -17.18
N ILE A 307 -0.20 -0.07 -16.44
CA ILE A 307 0.81 0.82 -15.84
C ILE A 307 1.90 1.17 -16.86
N THR A 308 2.38 0.16 -17.58
CA THR A 308 3.54 0.31 -18.47
C THR A 308 3.15 0.74 -19.88
N CYS A 309 1.89 0.52 -20.27
CA CYS A 309 1.45 0.60 -21.65
C CYS A 309 -0.06 0.88 -21.77
N CYS A 310 -0.55 1.91 -21.08
CA CYS A 310 -1.98 2.19 -21.07
C CYS A 310 -2.58 2.51 -22.45
N GLY A 311 -1.75 2.88 -23.44
CA GLY A 311 -2.20 3.11 -24.81
C GLY A 311 -2.74 1.85 -25.47
N ASP A 312 -2.20 0.69 -25.07
CA ASP A 312 -2.51 -0.61 -25.67
C ASP A 312 -3.38 -1.46 -24.74
N CYS A 313 -3.11 -1.43 -23.43
CA CYS A 313 -3.84 -2.19 -22.43
C CYS A 313 -5.04 -1.47 -21.82
N GLY A 314 -5.22 -0.18 -22.12
CA GLY A 314 -6.21 0.67 -21.44
C GLY A 314 -5.81 0.96 -20.00
N CYS A 315 -6.65 1.74 -19.31
CA CYS A 315 -6.51 2.04 -17.88
C CYS A 315 -7.60 1.34 -17.05
N LEU A 316 -7.36 1.21 -15.74
CA LEU A 316 -8.40 0.81 -14.79
C LEU A 316 -9.60 1.79 -14.82
N PRO A 317 -10.80 1.37 -14.35
CA PRO A 317 -11.94 2.27 -14.21
C PRO A 317 -11.57 3.53 -13.41
N ASN A 318 -11.95 4.71 -13.93
CA ASN A 318 -11.62 6.05 -13.39
C ASN A 318 -10.16 6.52 -13.60
N PHE A 319 -9.44 5.93 -14.54
CA PHE A 319 -8.12 6.39 -14.97
C PHE A 319 -8.12 6.63 -16.49
N PHE A 320 -7.32 7.58 -16.95
CA PHE A 320 -7.14 7.86 -18.38
C PHE A 320 -5.68 7.72 -18.77
N CYS A 321 -5.47 7.21 -19.98
CA CYS A 321 -4.15 7.10 -20.54
C CYS A 321 -3.69 8.43 -21.13
N VAL A 322 -2.64 9.01 -20.57
CA VAL A 322 -1.98 10.22 -21.08
C VAL A 322 -0.49 9.89 -21.23
N GLN A 323 0.02 9.92 -22.46
CA GLN A 323 1.42 9.62 -22.76
C GLN A 323 1.93 8.27 -22.18
N ASN A 324 1.09 7.22 -22.26
CA ASN A 324 1.34 5.89 -21.68
C ASN A 324 1.37 5.82 -20.14
N GLU A 325 0.91 6.86 -19.44
CA GLU A 325 0.66 6.83 -18.00
C GLU A 325 -0.84 6.86 -17.69
N CYS A 326 -1.30 6.00 -16.78
CA CYS A 326 -2.67 6.07 -16.26
C CYS A 326 -2.76 7.12 -15.16
N LEU A 327 -3.38 8.26 -15.46
CA LEU A 327 -3.62 9.32 -14.49
C LEU A 327 -5.01 9.15 -13.87
N MET A 328 -5.08 9.29 -12.54
CA MET A 328 -6.32 9.24 -11.79
C MET A 328 -7.06 10.57 -11.94
N GLY A 329 -8.30 10.52 -12.40
CA GLY A 329 -9.19 11.65 -12.42
C GLY A 329 -10.55 11.18 -12.92
N LYS A 330 -11.61 11.93 -12.63
CA LYS A 330 -12.86 11.81 -13.37
C LYS A 330 -12.90 13.02 -14.29
N ASN A 331 -13.29 12.85 -15.56
CA ASN A 331 -13.62 13.99 -16.37
C ASN A 331 -14.77 14.70 -15.66
N GLU A 332 -14.55 15.95 -15.26
CA GLU A 332 -15.59 16.80 -14.71
C GLU A 332 -16.66 17.08 -15.78
N CYS A 333 -16.23 17.16 -17.04
CA CYS A 333 -17.04 17.49 -18.20
C CYS A 333 -16.66 16.64 -19.42
N GLU A 334 -17.57 16.47 -20.38
CA GLU A 334 -17.27 15.91 -21.70
C GLU A 334 -17.29 16.98 -22.80
N THR A 335 -18.11 18.01 -22.64
CA THR A 335 -18.34 19.12 -23.54
C THR A 335 -18.41 20.44 -22.77
N ASP A 336 -18.22 21.57 -23.45
CA ASP A 336 -18.32 22.91 -22.83
C ASP A 336 -19.70 23.15 -22.18
N ASN A 337 -20.75 22.50 -22.68
CA ASN A 337 -22.10 22.58 -22.12
C ASN A 337 -22.27 21.85 -20.78
N ASP A 338 -21.36 20.94 -20.43
CA ASP A 338 -21.39 20.28 -19.11
C ASP A 338 -20.81 21.20 -18.02
N CYS A 339 -20.16 22.30 -18.43
CA CYS A 339 -19.56 23.31 -17.55
C CYS A 339 -20.48 24.54 -17.38
N ASP A 340 -21.75 24.31 -17.08
CA ASP A 340 -22.68 25.38 -16.69
C ASP A 340 -22.59 25.59 -15.17
N ASP A 341 -22.13 26.77 -14.75
CA ASP A 341 -22.06 27.18 -13.33
C ASP A 341 -23.26 28.04 -12.90
N ASP A 342 -24.29 28.14 -13.74
CA ASP A 342 -25.46 29.01 -13.55
C ASP A 342 -25.11 30.51 -13.39
N ASP A 343 -23.85 30.91 -13.64
CA ASP A 343 -23.42 32.31 -13.62
C ASP A 343 -23.39 32.86 -15.06
N PRO A 344 -24.37 33.72 -15.46
CA PRO A 344 -24.36 34.27 -16.81
C PRO A 344 -23.11 35.12 -17.10
N SER A 345 -22.35 35.54 -16.08
CA SER A 345 -21.14 36.34 -16.27
C SER A 345 -19.91 35.55 -16.71
N THR A 346 -20.00 34.23 -16.76
CA THR A 346 -18.91 33.32 -17.13
C THR A 346 -19.32 32.47 -18.34
N LYS A 347 -18.30 32.01 -19.06
CA LYS A 347 -18.44 30.98 -20.09
C LYS A 347 -17.58 29.79 -19.70
N GLY A 348 -18.23 28.64 -19.52
CA GLY A 348 -17.57 27.37 -19.24
C GLY A 348 -16.85 26.80 -20.48
N PHE A 349 -15.66 26.26 -20.26
CA PHE A 349 -14.88 25.52 -21.24
C PHE A 349 -14.42 24.20 -20.64
N CYS A 350 -14.68 23.11 -21.36
CA CYS A 350 -14.28 21.77 -20.99
C CYS A 350 -12.96 21.40 -21.69
N SER A 351 -11.86 21.43 -20.94
CA SER A 351 -10.54 21.21 -21.52
C SER A 351 -9.61 20.45 -20.58
N GLY A 352 -8.46 19.99 -21.08
CA GLY A 352 -7.48 19.23 -20.29
C GLY A 352 -7.62 17.70 -20.38
N LYS A 353 -6.74 17.00 -19.67
CA LYS A 353 -6.76 15.54 -19.41
C LYS A 353 -6.22 15.27 -17.99
N PRO A 354 -7.06 14.94 -16.99
CA PRO A 354 -8.53 14.86 -17.06
C PRO A 354 -9.18 16.15 -17.57
N LYS A 355 -10.35 16.01 -18.21
CA LYS A 355 -11.14 17.18 -18.61
C LYS A 355 -11.68 17.86 -17.34
N GLU A 356 -11.38 19.15 -17.20
CA GLU A 356 -11.82 20.00 -16.09
C GLU A 356 -12.58 21.20 -16.66
N CYS A 357 -13.55 21.70 -15.89
CA CYS A 357 -14.29 22.90 -16.24
C CYS A 357 -13.46 24.15 -15.89
N THR A 358 -13.32 25.03 -16.86
CA THR A 358 -12.68 26.33 -16.69
C THR A 358 -13.67 27.43 -17.05
N TYR A 359 -13.83 28.40 -16.16
CA TYR A 359 -14.82 29.47 -16.29
C TYR A 359 -14.13 30.80 -16.61
N VAL A 360 -14.39 31.34 -17.79
CA VAL A 360 -13.79 32.62 -18.22
C VAL A 360 -14.87 33.69 -18.15
N LYS A 361 -14.58 34.80 -17.46
CA LYS A 361 -15.50 35.94 -17.42
C LYS A 361 -15.71 36.52 -18.82
N ILE A 362 -16.97 36.76 -19.16
CA ILE A 362 -17.35 37.45 -20.38
C ILE A 362 -17.09 38.95 -20.17
N ALA A 363 -16.10 39.47 -20.88
CA ALA A 363 -15.74 40.89 -20.84
C ALA A 363 -16.12 41.65 -22.12
N GLU A 364 -16.41 40.92 -23.18
CA GLU A 364 -16.80 41.47 -24.48
C GLU A 364 -18.32 41.61 -24.57
N CYS A 365 -18.79 42.58 -25.36
CA CYS A 365 -20.21 42.79 -25.62
C CYS A 365 -20.65 41.91 -26.79
N VAL A 366 -21.18 40.72 -26.50
CA VAL A 366 -21.53 39.71 -27.50
C VAL A 366 -23.02 39.47 -27.49
N THR A 367 -23.71 40.00 -28.48
CA THR A 367 -25.15 39.78 -28.64
C THR A 367 -25.52 38.29 -28.80
N GLY A 368 -26.44 37.82 -27.96
CA GLY A 368 -26.96 36.46 -27.90
C GLY A 368 -26.31 35.58 -26.83
N ASP A 369 -25.55 36.14 -25.88
CA ASP A 369 -24.94 35.41 -24.76
C ASP A 369 -25.73 35.55 -23.43
N ASP A 370 -26.84 36.28 -23.45
CA ASP A 370 -27.75 36.52 -22.32
C ASP A 370 -27.07 37.24 -21.12
N TYR A 371 -25.88 37.83 -21.31
CA TYR A 371 -25.15 38.55 -20.28
C TYR A 371 -24.80 39.98 -20.72
N CYS A 372 -24.64 40.86 -19.72
CA CYS A 372 -24.25 42.24 -19.96
C CYS A 372 -23.12 42.67 -19.04
N PRO A 373 -21.87 42.61 -19.52
CA PRO A 373 -20.75 43.18 -18.80
C PRO A 373 -20.99 44.67 -18.49
N PRO A 374 -20.44 45.21 -17.39
CA PRO A 374 -20.67 46.62 -16.99
C PRO A 374 -20.27 47.67 -18.05
N SER A 375 -19.40 47.33 -18.99
CA SER A 375 -18.97 48.18 -20.11
C SER A 375 -19.91 48.13 -21.32
N CYS A 376 -20.86 47.19 -21.34
CA CYS A 376 -21.78 46.97 -22.44
C CYS A 376 -23.07 47.78 -22.25
N THR A 377 -23.68 48.14 -23.37
CA THR A 377 -24.85 48.99 -23.44
C THR A 377 -25.82 48.39 -24.46
N ALA A 378 -27.08 48.78 -24.39
CA ALA A 378 -28.09 48.39 -25.38
C ALA A 378 -27.71 48.71 -26.85
N GLN A 379 -26.71 49.57 -27.09
CA GLN A 379 -26.25 49.93 -28.43
C GLN A 379 -25.25 48.92 -29.02
N ASN A 380 -24.36 48.37 -28.20
CA ASN A 380 -23.33 47.42 -28.63
C ASN A 380 -23.63 45.98 -28.21
N ASP A 381 -24.62 45.77 -27.35
CA ASP A 381 -25.11 44.47 -26.96
C ASP A 381 -26.64 44.46 -26.82
N LYS A 382 -27.33 43.59 -27.56
CA LYS A 382 -28.81 43.53 -27.50
C LYS A 382 -29.33 42.81 -26.26
N ASP A 383 -28.48 42.07 -25.57
CA ASP A 383 -28.85 41.40 -24.32
C ASP A 383 -28.97 42.42 -23.19
N CYS A 384 -28.37 43.61 -23.39
CA CYS A 384 -28.47 44.75 -22.49
C CYS A 384 -29.81 45.43 -22.70
N LYS A 385 -30.88 44.79 -22.22
CA LYS A 385 -32.15 45.47 -21.97
C LYS A 385 -31.83 46.66 -21.09
N GLN A 386 -32.20 47.86 -21.54
CA GLN A 386 -31.98 49.12 -20.83
C GLN A 386 -32.30 48.90 -19.35
N GLN A 387 -31.26 48.81 -18.52
CA GLN A 387 -31.43 48.49 -17.11
C GLN A 387 -32.29 49.60 -16.50
N MET A 388 -33.57 49.31 -16.31
CA MET A 388 -34.37 50.10 -15.38
C MET A 388 -33.69 49.99 -14.02
N PRO A 389 -33.58 51.09 -13.26
CA PRO A 389 -32.87 51.13 -11.99
C PRO A 389 -33.27 49.92 -11.15
N GLN A 390 -32.27 49.10 -10.81
CA GLN A 390 -32.46 47.82 -10.13
C GLN A 390 -33.34 48.04 -8.90
N ALA A 391 -34.43 47.27 -8.84
CA ALA A 391 -35.27 47.21 -7.65
C ALA A 391 -34.39 46.81 -6.45
N PRO A 392 -34.66 47.37 -5.25
CA PRO A 392 -33.92 47.03 -4.05
C PRO A 392 -33.85 45.51 -3.87
N PRO A 393 -32.73 44.97 -3.33
CA PRO A 393 -32.51 43.54 -3.19
C PRO A 393 -33.74 42.89 -2.58
N LYS A 394 -34.28 41.91 -3.31
CA LYS A 394 -35.39 41.08 -2.83
C LYS A 394 -34.94 40.48 -1.50
N ALA A 395 -35.77 40.63 -0.48
CA ALA A 395 -35.52 40.08 0.84
C ALA A 395 -35.15 38.60 0.69
N ILE A 396 -33.98 38.25 1.22
CA ILE A 396 -33.44 36.89 1.26
C ILE A 396 -34.53 36.01 1.89
N GLU A 397 -35.06 35.07 1.11
CA GLU A 397 -35.94 34.02 1.62
C GLU A 397 -35.13 33.22 2.66
N GLU A 398 -35.73 32.96 3.83
CA GLU A 398 -35.10 32.20 4.91
C GLU A 398 -34.63 30.85 4.36
N GLU A 399 -33.31 30.68 4.21
CA GLU A 399 -32.71 29.41 3.82
C GLU A 399 -33.02 28.34 4.88
N GLU A 400 -33.47 27.17 4.42
CA GLU A 400 -33.74 26.03 5.29
C GLU A 400 -32.49 25.67 6.11
N PRO A 401 -32.66 25.23 7.37
CA PRO A 401 -31.54 24.89 8.24
C PRO A 401 -30.67 23.79 7.61
N PHE A 402 -29.42 24.13 7.32
CA PHE A 402 -28.43 23.20 6.76
C PHE A 402 -28.09 22.10 7.77
N GLU A 403 -28.45 20.86 7.46
CA GLU A 403 -28.03 19.70 8.26
C GLU A 403 -26.59 19.29 7.87
N PRO A 404 -25.67 19.16 8.84
CA PRO A 404 -24.29 18.81 8.55
C PRO A 404 -24.20 17.38 8.00
N ALA A 405 -23.38 17.19 6.97
CA ALA A 405 -23.13 15.89 6.35
C ALA A 405 -21.75 15.34 6.74
N PHE A 406 -21.71 14.04 7.06
CA PHE A 406 -20.51 13.34 7.53
C PHE A 406 -20.16 12.18 6.59
N THR A 407 -18.89 11.97 6.32
CA THR A 407 -18.40 10.81 5.57
C THR A 407 -17.10 10.35 6.20
N SER A 408 -17.01 9.10 6.65
CA SER A 408 -15.78 8.53 7.19
C SER A 408 -15.37 7.28 6.44
N ASP A 409 -14.11 6.88 6.55
CA ASP A 409 -13.60 5.63 5.99
C ASP A 409 -14.13 4.36 6.67
N CYS A 410 -14.76 4.52 7.84
CA CYS A 410 -15.22 3.41 8.65
C CYS A 410 -16.75 3.37 8.88
N GLY A 411 -17.53 4.25 8.23
CA GLY A 411 -19.00 4.13 8.20
C GLY A 411 -19.81 5.25 8.86
N GLY A 412 -19.29 6.48 8.88
CA GLY A 412 -19.94 7.67 9.45
C GLY A 412 -19.27 8.21 10.71
N LEU A 413 -19.96 9.15 11.38
CA LEU A 413 -19.45 9.83 12.59
C LEU A 413 -19.32 8.87 13.78
N GLU A 414 -20.33 8.02 14.03
CA GLU A 414 -20.35 7.09 15.17
C GLU A 414 -19.11 6.19 15.20
N CYS A 415 -18.77 5.55 14.07
CA CYS A 415 -17.56 4.74 13.97
C CYS A 415 -16.27 5.56 14.17
N PHE A 416 -16.24 6.80 13.65
CA PHE A 416 -15.06 7.65 13.83
C PHE A 416 -14.88 8.03 15.31
N GLU A 417 -15.97 8.24 16.05
CA GLU A 417 -15.93 8.50 17.49
C GLU A 417 -15.44 7.30 18.30
N ASP A 418 -15.85 6.08 17.94
CA ASP A 418 -15.33 4.84 18.54
C ASP A 418 -13.81 4.73 18.32
N ASN A 419 -13.35 4.96 17.09
CA ASN A 419 -11.93 4.98 16.78
C ASN A 419 -11.19 6.11 17.49
N PHE A 420 -11.81 7.28 17.67
CA PHE A 420 -11.23 8.39 18.44
C PHE A 420 -11.06 8.05 19.92
N ALA A 421 -12.04 7.37 20.53
CA ALA A 421 -11.98 6.93 21.93
C ALA A 421 -10.82 5.95 22.19
N GLU A 422 -10.47 5.13 21.20
CA GLU A 422 -9.36 4.18 21.26
C GLU A 422 -8.05 4.70 20.61
N CYS A 423 -8.08 5.89 20.02
CA CYS A 423 -7.00 6.46 19.21
C CYS A 423 -6.50 5.54 18.09
N ILE A 424 -7.44 4.91 17.39
CA ILE A 424 -7.21 4.11 16.19
C ILE A 424 -7.26 5.03 14.97
N GLU A 425 -6.38 4.77 14.01
CA GLU A 425 -6.29 5.54 12.77
C GLU A 425 -7.59 5.41 11.96
N SER A 426 -8.22 6.56 11.68
CA SER A 426 -9.43 6.68 10.86
C SER A 426 -9.55 8.13 10.37
N SER A 427 -10.36 8.37 9.33
CA SER A 427 -10.57 9.68 8.73
C SER A 427 -12.05 10.06 8.59
N LEU A 428 -12.34 11.36 8.74
CA LEU A 428 -13.69 11.92 8.71
C LEU A 428 -13.71 13.21 7.90
N ILE A 429 -14.65 13.32 6.96
CA ILE A 429 -15.00 14.54 6.24
C ILE A 429 -16.29 15.08 6.85
N VAL A 430 -16.26 16.35 7.28
CA VAL A 430 -17.41 17.08 7.82
C VAL A 430 -17.72 18.25 6.91
N LYS A 431 -18.96 18.30 6.41
CA LYS A 431 -19.53 19.48 5.75
C LYS A 431 -20.40 20.22 6.77
N SER A 432 -19.89 21.32 7.30
CA SER A 432 -20.59 22.09 8.35
C SER A 432 -21.50 23.18 7.79
N THR A 433 -21.18 23.71 6.60
CA THR A 433 -22.03 24.63 5.83
C THR A 433 -21.91 24.31 4.34
N SER A 434 -22.70 24.98 3.49
CA SER A 434 -22.58 24.88 2.02
C SER A 434 -21.18 25.23 1.48
N THR A 435 -20.43 26.07 2.20
CA THR A 435 -19.11 26.56 1.80
C THR A 435 -17.95 25.94 2.57
N THR A 436 -18.23 25.18 3.64
CA THR A 436 -17.20 24.74 4.59
C THR A 436 -17.12 23.23 4.68
N THR A 437 -15.97 22.69 4.30
CA THR A 437 -15.64 21.27 4.40
C THR A 437 -14.30 21.10 5.12
N THR A 438 -14.29 20.24 6.13
CA THR A 438 -13.11 19.95 6.95
C THR A 438 -12.83 18.45 6.95
N TYR A 439 -11.56 18.10 6.80
CA TYR A 439 -11.05 16.74 6.83
C TYR A 439 -10.25 16.50 8.11
N TYR A 440 -10.59 15.44 8.83
CA TYR A 440 -9.95 15.01 10.07
C TYR A 440 -9.31 13.64 9.86
N VAL A 441 -8.14 13.42 10.45
CA VAL A 441 -7.45 12.13 10.47
C VAL A 441 -6.90 11.88 11.87
N ILE A 442 -7.31 10.79 12.49
CA ILE A 442 -6.70 10.31 13.74
C ILE A 442 -5.34 9.73 13.37
N ILE A 443 -4.26 10.34 13.86
CA ILE A 443 -2.89 9.85 13.65
C ILE A 443 -2.57 8.72 14.65
N GLY A 444 -3.16 8.80 15.84
CA GLY A 444 -3.01 7.82 16.91
C GLY A 444 -2.61 8.43 18.25
N PRO A 445 -2.20 7.61 19.24
CA PRO A 445 -1.94 8.08 20.59
C PRO A 445 -0.60 8.81 20.73
N LYS A 446 -0.58 9.89 21.52
CA LYS A 446 0.62 10.66 21.88
C LYS A 446 0.51 11.25 23.29
N LEU A 447 1.43 10.86 24.19
CA LEU A 447 1.49 11.34 25.58
C LEU A 447 0.15 11.24 26.33
N SER A 448 -0.56 10.13 26.16
CA SER A 448 -1.91 9.88 26.72
C SER A 448 -3.04 10.72 26.14
N LEU A 449 -2.80 11.45 25.04
CA LEU A 449 -3.80 12.16 24.25
C LEU A 449 -3.94 11.52 22.86
N CYS A 450 -5.01 11.84 22.16
CA CYS A 450 -5.25 11.47 20.77
C CYS A 450 -4.74 12.54 19.83
N GLN A 451 -3.78 12.20 18.98
CA GLN A 451 -3.27 13.13 17.98
C GLN A 451 -4.16 13.09 16.74
N VAL A 452 -4.74 14.22 16.37
CA VAL A 452 -5.64 14.37 15.21
C VAL A 452 -5.12 15.46 14.30
N LYS A 453 -5.03 15.17 13.00
CA LYS A 453 -4.73 16.14 11.94
C LYS A 453 -6.03 16.68 11.37
N THR A 454 -6.12 18.00 11.24
CA THR A 454 -7.27 18.71 10.66
C THR A 454 -6.81 19.49 9.43
N LYS A 455 -7.57 19.42 8.33
CA LYS A 455 -7.34 20.17 7.09
C LYS A 455 -8.65 20.77 6.60
N VAL A 456 -8.65 22.06 6.26
CA VAL A 456 -9.80 22.70 5.63
C VAL A 456 -9.69 22.52 4.12
N THR A 457 -10.68 21.88 3.50
CA THR A 457 -10.70 21.63 2.04
C THR A 457 -11.61 22.60 1.29
N ALA A 458 -12.63 23.15 1.95
CA ALA A 458 -13.45 24.25 1.46
C ALA A 458 -13.77 25.22 2.61
N HIS A 459 -13.76 26.52 2.34
CA HIS A 459 -14.21 27.57 3.27
C HIS A 459 -14.51 28.84 2.49
N ALA A 460 -15.45 29.67 2.98
CA ALA A 460 -15.70 31.01 2.42
C ALA A 460 -14.49 31.97 2.51
N ASN A 461 -13.49 31.62 3.33
CA ASN A 461 -12.26 32.40 3.47
C ASN A 461 -11.14 31.63 2.76
N PRO A 462 -10.60 32.13 1.63
CA PRO A 462 -9.59 31.41 0.86
C PRO A 462 -8.28 31.19 1.64
N ASP A 463 -7.98 32.01 2.65
CA ASP A 463 -6.76 31.86 3.45
C ASP A 463 -6.74 30.60 4.31
N LEU A 464 -7.91 30.01 4.58
CA LEU A 464 -8.06 28.77 5.34
C LEU A 464 -7.94 27.52 4.45
N ILE A 465 -8.22 27.64 3.15
CA ILE A 465 -8.25 26.49 2.23
C ILE A 465 -6.85 25.87 2.11
N GLY A 466 -6.80 24.56 2.30
CA GLY A 466 -5.58 23.75 2.27
C GLY A 466 -4.68 23.92 3.51
N LYS A 467 -5.05 24.76 4.48
CA LYS A 467 -4.30 24.89 5.75
C LYS A 467 -4.58 23.68 6.64
N GLU A 468 -3.56 23.31 7.40
CA GLU A 468 -3.59 22.16 8.29
C GLU A 468 -3.20 22.55 9.72
N MET A 469 -3.72 21.81 10.69
CA MET A 469 -3.23 21.80 12.06
C MET A 469 -3.21 20.37 12.61
N VAL A 470 -2.43 20.17 13.65
CA VAL A 470 -2.38 18.92 14.42
C VAL A 470 -2.67 19.25 15.87
N CYS A 471 -3.68 18.59 16.44
CA CYS A 471 -4.17 18.79 17.80
C CYS A 471 -3.97 17.53 18.63
N ASN A 472 -3.84 17.68 19.94
CA ASN A 472 -3.74 16.57 20.88
C ASN A 472 -4.95 16.63 21.82
N TYR A 473 -5.96 15.83 21.53
CA TYR A 473 -7.25 15.86 22.21
C TYR A 473 -7.35 14.79 23.30
N ASP A 474 -8.17 15.04 24.31
CA ASP A 474 -8.50 14.02 25.31
C ASP A 474 -9.54 13.06 24.72
N ALA A 475 -9.12 11.82 24.43
CA ALA A 475 -9.97 10.77 23.87
C ALA A 475 -11.14 10.36 24.79
N LYS A 476 -11.18 10.84 26.04
CA LYS A 476 -12.30 10.62 26.96
C LYS A 476 -13.49 11.56 26.70
N LYS A 477 -13.33 12.57 25.86
CA LYS A 477 -14.40 13.47 25.43
C LYS A 477 -14.98 12.97 24.11
N GLU A 478 -16.24 13.30 23.84
CA GLU A 478 -16.80 13.16 22.49
C GLU A 478 -15.97 13.98 21.50
N PHE A 479 -15.79 13.46 20.28
CA PHE A 479 -14.89 14.08 19.31
C PHE A 479 -15.31 15.51 18.99
N MET A 480 -16.61 15.74 18.78
CA MET A 480 -17.15 17.08 18.46
C MET A 480 -16.93 18.09 19.59
N GLN A 481 -16.92 17.65 20.86
CA GLN A 481 -16.58 18.51 22.00
C GLN A 481 -15.08 18.74 22.11
N ALA A 482 -14.27 17.74 21.76
CA ALA A 482 -12.83 17.82 21.84
C ALA A 482 -12.25 18.84 20.85
N ILE A 483 -12.80 18.91 19.64
CA ILE A 483 -12.32 19.82 18.58
C ILE A 483 -12.59 21.30 18.84
N GLU A 484 -13.47 21.63 19.80
CA GLU A 484 -13.69 23.01 20.25
C GLU A 484 -12.45 23.58 20.98
N ASP A 485 -11.63 22.73 21.60
CA ASP A 485 -10.40 23.15 22.29
C ASP A 485 -9.21 23.26 21.34
N THR A 486 -9.11 24.41 20.67
CA THR A 486 -8.02 24.71 19.73
C THR A 486 -6.70 25.08 20.42
N ASN A 487 -6.65 25.15 21.76
CA ASN A 487 -5.40 25.49 22.49
C ASN A 487 -4.36 24.36 22.44
N THR A 488 -4.82 23.13 22.18
CA THR A 488 -3.96 21.95 22.03
C THR A 488 -3.41 21.77 20.62
N CYS A 489 -3.79 22.67 19.70
CA CYS A 489 -3.48 22.60 18.28
C CYS A 489 -2.20 23.35 17.92
N SER A 490 -1.52 22.86 16.89
CA SER A 490 -0.33 23.49 16.32
C SER A 490 -0.39 23.42 14.79
N GLY A 491 0.12 24.46 14.12
CA GLY A 491 0.19 24.51 12.66
C GLY A 491 -0.35 25.82 12.07
N PRO A 492 -0.27 25.98 10.73
CA PRO A 492 -0.79 27.17 10.04
C PRO A 492 -2.27 27.44 10.32
N LEU A 493 -3.14 26.41 10.30
CA LEU A 493 -4.57 26.57 10.53
C LEU A 493 -4.86 27.02 11.98
N ALA A 494 -4.19 26.43 12.97
CA ALA A 494 -4.36 26.80 14.38
C ALA A 494 -4.07 28.30 14.64
N ARG A 495 -3.04 28.85 13.98
CA ARG A 495 -2.71 30.28 14.08
C ARG A 495 -3.77 31.19 13.48
N LEU A 496 -4.41 30.77 12.39
CA LEU A 496 -5.50 31.52 11.74
C LEU A 496 -6.81 31.42 12.51
N MET A 497 -7.04 30.31 13.23
CA MET A 497 -8.22 30.15 14.08
C MET A 497 -8.11 30.89 15.42
N GLN A 498 -6.89 31.26 15.83
CA GLN A 498 -6.61 32.01 17.06
C GLN A 498 -6.50 33.53 16.82
N SER A 499 -6.44 33.97 15.56
CA SER A 499 -6.43 35.39 15.16
C SER A 499 -7.84 35.89 14.91
#